data_AF-A0A9E5YM97-F1
#
_entry.id   AF-A0A9E5YM97-F1
#
_cell.length_a   1.000
_cell.length_b   1.000
_cell.length_c   1.000
_cell.angle_alpha   90.00
_cell.angle_beta   90.00
_cell.angle_gamma   90.00
#
_symmetry.space_group_name_H-M   'P 1'
#
loop_
_entity.id
_entity.type
_entity.pdbx_description
1 polymer ?
#
loop_
_entity_poly.entity_id
_entity_poly.type
_entity_poly.pdbx_seq_one_letter_code
_entity_poly.pdbx_strand_id
1 'polypeptide(L)'
;MSFDLVGVKCKNRKGEYFRANIWWWPPLWNYVCEHCKDILAPKQIEDGHYNSFVFIEEEQARIMADRLETLMLEGKIKQHEKEYVFDTLRNSNKGSYKTAIDIAKALNYPARAFKFNAEVVKEFIEFAKNSGGFVIG
;
A
#
# COMPACT_ATOMS: atom_id res chain seq x y z
N MET A 1 12.63 5.73 4.62
CA MET A 1 12.23 4.38 5.06
C MET A 1 11.26 3.79 4.04
N SER A 2 11.22 2.47 3.90
CA SER A 2 10.40 1.71 2.94
C SER A 2 10.04 0.35 3.53
N PHE A 3 9.07 -0.32 2.92
CA PHE A 3 8.75 -1.72 3.18
C PHE A 3 9.21 -2.56 1.99
N ASP A 4 9.86 -3.66 2.32
CA ASP A 4 10.46 -4.62 1.41
C ASP A 4 9.66 -5.93 1.53
N LEU A 5 9.03 -6.33 0.43
CA LEU A 5 8.26 -7.57 0.35
C LEU A 5 9.03 -8.58 -0.48
N VAL A 6 9.15 -9.79 0.05
CA VAL A 6 9.89 -10.88 -0.59
C VAL A 6 8.94 -12.06 -0.82
N GLY A 7 8.85 -12.53 -2.07
CA GLY A 7 8.05 -13.70 -2.41
C GLY A 7 8.72 -15.01 -1.97
N VAL A 8 7.91 -16.03 -1.69
CA VAL A 8 8.41 -17.31 -1.13
C VAL A 8 8.57 -18.39 -2.19
N LYS A 9 7.57 -18.55 -3.08
CA LYS A 9 7.56 -19.56 -4.16
C LYS A 9 7.27 -18.88 -5.48
N CYS A 10 8.15 -17.96 -5.84
CA CYS A 10 7.95 -17.04 -6.94
C CYS A 10 7.79 -17.79 -8.27
N LYS A 11 6.73 -17.45 -9.00
CA LYS A 11 6.42 -18.00 -10.33
C LYS A 11 7.30 -17.37 -11.41
N ASN A 12 7.74 -16.13 -11.18
CA ASN A 12 8.65 -15.38 -12.05
C ASN A 12 9.29 -14.22 -11.27
N ARG A 13 10.15 -13.45 -11.95
CA ARG A 13 10.86 -12.29 -11.40
C ARG A 13 9.96 -11.23 -10.78
N LYS A 14 8.73 -11.09 -11.25
CA LYS A 14 7.79 -10.08 -10.73
C LYS A 14 7.29 -10.44 -9.33
N GLY A 15 7.28 -11.73 -8.99
CA GLY A 15 6.93 -12.21 -7.66
C GLY A 15 8.08 -12.21 -6.65
N GLU A 16 9.33 -12.01 -7.09
CA GLU A 16 10.51 -12.13 -6.21
C GLU A 16 10.56 -11.01 -5.17
N TYR A 17 10.27 -9.78 -5.58
CA TYR A 17 10.48 -8.62 -4.74
C TYR A 17 9.57 -7.45 -5.11
N PHE A 18 9.02 -6.79 -4.10
CA PHE A 18 8.27 -5.55 -4.23
C PHE A 18 8.75 -4.57 -3.16
N ARG A 19 8.92 -3.30 -3.53
CA ARG A 19 9.32 -2.24 -2.61
C ARG A 19 8.40 -1.04 -2.74
N ALA A 20 7.81 -0.65 -1.61
CA ALA A 20 7.09 0.61 -1.50
C ALA A 20 7.76 1.50 -0.46
N ASN A 21 8.03 2.76 -0.81
CA ASN A 21 8.52 3.71 0.19
C ASN A 21 7.43 4.01 1.24
N ILE A 22 7.85 4.55 2.39
CA ILE A 22 6.95 4.83 3.54
C ILE A 22 5.80 5.78 3.20
N TRP A 23 5.87 6.53 2.11
CA TRP A 23 4.81 7.42 1.67
C TRP A 23 3.72 6.72 0.87
N TRP A 24 4.01 5.54 0.32
CA TRP A 24 3.09 4.74 -0.50
C TRP A 24 2.63 3.47 0.20
N TRP A 25 3.47 2.88 1.07
CA TRP A 25 3.13 1.62 1.73
C TRP A 25 1.92 1.71 2.67
N PRO A 26 1.85 2.63 3.65
CA PRO A 26 0.70 2.67 4.55
C PRO A 26 -0.64 2.92 3.84
N PRO A 27 -0.76 3.84 2.87
CA PRO A 27 -1.99 3.99 2.07
C PRO A 27 -2.35 2.71 1.30
N LEU A 28 -1.37 2.07 0.67
CA LEU A 28 -1.59 0.81 -0.04
C LEU A 28 -2.09 -0.28 0.92
N TRP A 29 -1.38 -0.52 2.02
CA TRP A 29 -1.72 -1.59 2.96
C TRP A 29 -3.08 -1.35 3.64
N ASN A 30 -3.42 -0.09 3.98
CA ASN A 30 -4.75 0.25 4.49
C ASN A 30 -5.86 -0.14 3.50
N TYR A 31 -5.65 0.15 2.21
CA TYR A 31 -6.61 -0.19 1.16
C TYR A 31 -6.74 -1.71 0.97
N VAL A 32 -5.62 -2.44 1.08
CA VAL A 32 -5.62 -3.91 1.12
C VAL A 32 -6.47 -4.40 2.30
N CYS A 33 -6.20 -3.91 3.52
CA CYS A 33 -6.93 -4.29 4.72
C CYS A 33 -8.44 -3.97 4.60
N GLU A 34 -8.81 -2.82 4.06
CA GLU A 34 -10.21 -2.42 3.85
C GLU A 34 -10.97 -3.42 2.95
N HIS A 35 -10.34 -3.86 1.86
CA HIS A 35 -10.96 -4.71 0.84
C HIS A 35 -10.69 -6.23 1.01
N CYS A 36 -9.80 -6.60 1.93
CA CYS A 36 -9.36 -7.98 2.13
C CYS A 36 -9.36 -8.43 3.60
N LYS A 37 -9.98 -7.68 4.53
CA LYS A 37 -10.04 -8.03 5.96
C LYS A 37 -10.62 -9.42 6.27
N ASP A 38 -11.48 -9.96 5.41
CA ASP A 38 -12.13 -11.26 5.58
C ASP A 38 -11.18 -12.44 5.28
N ILE A 39 -10.09 -12.19 4.57
CA ILE A 39 -9.06 -13.21 4.29
C ILE A 39 -7.78 -13.00 5.09
N LEU A 40 -7.63 -11.86 5.78
CA LEU A 40 -6.47 -11.54 6.59
C LEU A 40 -6.74 -11.79 8.08
N ALA A 41 -5.79 -12.41 8.77
CA ALA A 41 -5.84 -12.52 10.22
C ALA A 41 -5.65 -11.13 10.85
N PRO A 42 -6.25 -10.84 12.03
CA PRO A 42 -6.09 -9.56 12.72
C PRO A 42 -4.62 -9.15 12.91
N LYS A 43 -3.76 -10.12 13.22
CA LYS A 43 -2.32 -9.91 13.36
C LYS A 43 -1.65 -9.51 12.04
N GLN A 44 -2.06 -10.08 10.90
CA GLN A 44 -1.51 -9.69 9.59
C GLN A 44 -1.89 -8.24 9.25
N ILE A 45 -3.11 -7.82 9.59
CA ILE A 45 -3.60 -6.44 9.39
C ILE A 45 -2.74 -5.46 10.20
N GLU A 46 -2.57 -5.72 11.49
CA GLU A 46 -1.79 -4.88 12.41
C GLU A 46 -0.31 -4.88 12.06
N ASP A 47 0.31 -6.07 12.01
CA ASP A 47 1.75 -6.21 11.85
C ASP A 47 2.23 -5.83 10.44
N GLY A 48 1.36 -5.77 9.43
CA GLY A 48 1.73 -5.30 8.08
C GLY A 48 2.12 -3.82 8.01
N HIS A 49 1.92 -3.05 9.08
CA HIS A 49 2.45 -1.69 9.24
C HIS A 49 3.83 -1.63 9.90
N TYR A 50 4.43 -2.77 10.23
CA TYR A 50 5.69 -2.89 10.95
C TYR A 50 6.63 -3.88 10.25
N ASN A 51 7.94 -3.74 10.46
CA ASN A 51 8.94 -4.68 9.89
C ASN A 51 9.02 -5.95 10.77
N SER A 52 7.89 -6.61 10.94
CA SER A 52 7.70 -7.78 11.81
C SER A 52 7.83 -9.11 11.05
N PHE A 53 8.24 -9.09 9.79
CA PHE A 53 8.36 -10.28 8.92
C PHE A 53 7.05 -11.09 8.85
N VAL A 54 5.93 -10.38 8.68
CA VAL A 54 4.60 -11.01 8.56
C VAL A 54 4.53 -11.85 7.31
N PHE A 55 4.10 -13.09 7.45
CA PHE A 55 3.85 -13.98 6.33
C PHE A 55 2.40 -13.87 5.84
N ILE A 56 2.25 -13.78 4.53
CA ILE A 56 1.01 -13.87 3.78
C ILE A 56 1.05 -15.14 2.92
N GLU A 57 0.06 -16.00 3.06
CA GLU A 57 -0.03 -17.26 2.34
C GLU A 57 -0.30 -17.06 0.84
N GLU A 58 0.03 -18.07 0.01
CA GLU A 58 -0.20 -18.00 -1.44
C GLU A 58 -1.66 -17.71 -1.79
N GLU A 59 -2.59 -18.39 -1.11
CA GLU A 59 -4.02 -18.23 -1.39
C GLU A 59 -4.51 -16.82 -1.00
N GLN A 60 -4.05 -16.29 0.13
CA GLN A 60 -4.32 -14.91 0.53
C GLN A 60 -3.77 -13.93 -0.51
N ALA A 61 -2.49 -14.09 -0.92
CA ALA A 61 -1.84 -13.24 -1.91
C ALA A 61 -2.59 -13.23 -3.25
N ARG A 62 -3.03 -14.41 -3.72
CA ARG A 62 -3.81 -14.57 -4.95
C ARG A 62 -5.16 -13.87 -4.85
N ILE A 63 -5.94 -14.13 -3.79
CA ILE A 63 -7.26 -13.51 -3.61
C ILE A 63 -7.14 -11.99 -3.48
N MET A 64 -6.15 -11.48 -2.75
CA MET A 64 -5.88 -10.05 -2.65
C MET A 64 -5.64 -9.44 -4.03
N ALA A 65 -4.78 -10.07 -4.84
CA ALA A 65 -4.46 -9.56 -6.16
C ALA A 65 -5.67 -9.57 -7.12
N ASP A 66 -6.47 -10.63 -7.09
CA ASP A 66 -7.69 -10.75 -7.93
C ASP A 66 -8.73 -9.67 -7.55
N ARG A 67 -8.90 -9.39 -6.25
CA ARG A 67 -9.80 -8.33 -5.77
C ARG A 67 -9.32 -6.95 -6.16
N LEU A 68 -8.05 -6.65 -5.94
CA LEU A 68 -7.47 -5.36 -6.29
C LEU A 68 -7.48 -5.13 -7.80
N GLU A 69 -7.24 -6.17 -8.60
CA GLU A 69 -7.37 -6.07 -10.06
C GLU A 69 -8.81 -5.77 -10.47
N THR A 70 -9.79 -6.43 -9.87
CA THR A 70 -11.22 -6.13 -10.11
C THR A 70 -11.54 -4.67 -9.77
N LEU A 71 -11.09 -4.18 -8.61
CA LEU A 71 -11.24 -2.77 -8.20
C LEU A 71 -10.51 -1.80 -9.14
N MET A 72 -9.40 -2.24 -9.77
CA MET A 72 -8.67 -1.45 -10.76
C MET A 72 -9.47 -1.34 -12.07
N LEU A 73 -10.02 -2.44 -12.55
CA LEU A 73 -10.85 -2.51 -13.77
C LEU A 73 -12.14 -1.72 -13.62
N GLU A 74 -12.76 -1.73 -12.44
CA GLU A 74 -13.92 -0.91 -12.09
C GLU A 74 -13.58 0.59 -11.93
N GLY A 75 -12.30 0.96 -11.98
CA GLY A 75 -11.84 2.35 -11.83
C GLY A 75 -11.81 2.87 -10.40
N LYS A 76 -12.17 2.04 -9.40
CA LYS A 76 -12.25 2.43 -7.98
C LYS A 76 -10.89 2.83 -7.39
N ILE A 77 -9.81 2.17 -7.80
CA ILE A 77 -8.45 2.53 -7.35
C ILE A 77 -8.05 3.93 -7.81
N LYS A 78 -8.35 4.31 -9.07
CA LYS A 78 -8.08 5.67 -9.57
C LYS A 78 -8.99 6.71 -8.95
N GLN A 79 -10.22 6.33 -8.59
CA GLN A 79 -11.11 7.20 -7.83
C GLN A 79 -10.56 7.45 -6.42
N HIS A 80 -10.19 6.38 -5.71
CA HIS A 80 -9.60 6.46 -4.37
C HIS A 80 -8.31 7.28 -4.36
N GLU A 81 -7.45 7.13 -5.36
CA GLU A 81 -6.25 7.97 -5.54
C GLU A 81 -6.57 9.48 -5.54
N LYS A 82 -7.64 9.89 -6.23
CA LYS A 82 -8.07 11.29 -6.25
C LYS A 82 -8.61 11.73 -4.90
N GLU A 83 -9.50 10.93 -4.31
CA GLU A 83 -10.15 11.23 -3.02
C GLU A 83 -9.14 11.32 -1.87
N TYR A 84 -8.17 10.42 -1.83
CA TYR A 84 -7.10 10.39 -0.82
C TYR A 84 -6.28 11.69 -0.80
N VAL A 85 -6.02 12.27 -1.98
CA VAL A 85 -5.33 13.57 -2.10
C VAL A 85 -6.19 14.71 -1.53
N PHE A 86 -7.50 14.70 -1.75
CA PHE A 86 -8.37 15.74 -1.22
C PHE A 86 -8.52 15.65 0.31
N ASP A 87 -8.64 14.46 0.87
CA ASP A 87 -8.79 14.28 2.32
C ASP A 87 -7.50 14.61 3.10
N THR A 88 -6.34 14.24 2.56
CA THR A 88 -5.05 14.64 3.14
C THR A 88 -4.88 16.17 3.13
N LEU A 89 -5.27 16.85 2.05
CA LEU A 89 -5.28 18.32 1.99
C LEU A 89 -6.29 18.93 2.97
N ARG A 90 -7.51 18.39 3.06
CA ARG A 90 -8.59 18.90 3.92
C ARG A 90 -8.27 18.77 5.42
N ASN A 91 -7.71 17.64 5.84
CA ASN A 91 -7.38 17.38 7.25
C ASN A 91 -6.15 18.17 7.72
N SER A 92 -5.27 18.57 6.79
CA SER A 92 -4.11 19.41 7.12
C SER A 92 -4.49 20.82 7.63
N ASN A 93 -5.66 21.33 7.23
CA ASN A 93 -6.17 22.65 7.61
C ASN A 93 -6.89 22.70 8.98
N LYS A 94 -7.02 21.58 9.70
CA LYS A 94 -7.76 21.50 10.98
C LYS A 94 -6.90 21.43 12.26
N GLY A 95 -5.63 21.85 12.21
CA GLY A 95 -4.94 22.35 13.43
C GLY A 95 -3.77 21.56 14.02
N SER A 96 -3.16 20.60 13.31
CA SER A 96 -1.92 19.92 13.78
C SER A 96 -0.82 19.78 12.71
N TYR A 97 -1.16 19.89 11.43
CA TYR A 97 -0.23 19.69 10.30
C TYR A 97 0.33 20.97 9.68
N LYS A 98 0.07 22.14 10.30
CA LYS A 98 0.61 23.43 9.86
C LYS A 98 2.14 23.37 9.78
N THR A 99 2.77 22.76 10.79
CA THR A 99 4.23 22.55 10.87
C THR A 99 4.78 21.67 9.75
N ALA A 100 4.10 20.58 9.37
CA ALA A 100 4.59 19.69 8.31
C ALA A 100 4.54 20.36 6.92
N ILE A 101 3.51 21.16 6.67
CA ILE A 101 3.38 21.96 5.44
C ILE A 101 4.38 23.11 5.43
N ASP A 102 4.57 23.79 6.56
CA ASP A 102 5.51 24.91 6.67
C ASP A 102 6.97 24.42 6.58
N ILE A 103 7.29 23.23 7.11
CA ILE A 103 8.59 22.56 6.91
C ILE A 103 8.77 22.13 5.44
N ALA A 104 7.75 21.55 4.81
CA ALA A 104 7.83 21.18 3.40
C ALA A 104 8.06 22.42 2.50
N LYS A 105 7.37 23.53 2.79
CA LYS A 105 7.59 24.83 2.12
C LYS A 105 8.98 25.40 2.42
N ALA A 106 9.44 25.38 3.67
CA ALA A 106 10.74 25.92 4.09
C ALA A 106 11.92 25.14 3.50
N LEU A 107 11.75 23.85 3.22
CA LEU A 107 12.76 23.00 2.59
C LEU A 107 12.66 22.97 1.04
N ASN A 108 11.75 23.75 0.44
CA ASN A 108 11.44 23.73 -0.99
C ASN A 108 11.04 22.33 -1.51
N TYR A 109 10.40 21.52 -0.65
CA TYR A 109 9.90 20.19 -0.96
C TYR A 109 8.41 20.27 -1.36
N PRO A 110 8.00 19.65 -2.48
CA PRO A 110 6.59 19.63 -2.84
C PRO A 110 5.83 18.84 -1.76
N ALA A 111 4.80 19.44 -1.18
CA ALA A 111 3.95 18.88 -0.12
C ALA A 111 3.51 17.43 -0.43
N ARG A 112 4.28 16.45 0.03
CA ARG A 112 4.04 15.01 -0.11
C ARG A 112 3.77 14.47 1.29
N ALA A 113 2.61 14.79 1.83
CA ALA A 113 1.97 13.89 2.78
C ALA A 113 1.65 12.58 2.04
N PHE A 114 1.56 11.45 2.74
CA PHE A 114 1.24 10.11 2.24
C PHE A 114 0.38 10.13 0.97
N LYS A 115 0.75 9.36 -0.06
CA LYS A 115 0.03 9.32 -1.34
C LYS A 115 -0.37 7.89 -1.65
N PHE A 116 -1.67 7.64 -1.75
CA PHE A 116 -2.16 6.49 -2.48
C PHE A 116 -1.82 6.66 -3.97
N ASN A 117 -1.25 5.65 -4.61
CA ASN A 117 -0.78 5.72 -6.00
C ASN A 117 -1.24 4.47 -6.76
N ALA A 118 -2.03 4.67 -7.82
CA ALA A 118 -2.62 3.57 -8.57
C ALA A 118 -1.57 2.68 -9.28
N GLU A 119 -0.43 3.24 -9.69
CA GLU A 119 0.63 2.46 -10.34
C GLU A 119 1.36 1.58 -9.33
N VAL A 120 1.60 2.07 -8.11
CA VAL A 120 2.18 1.25 -7.03
C VAL A 120 1.25 0.10 -6.65
N VAL A 121 -0.07 0.33 -6.67
CA VAL A 121 -1.07 -0.73 -6.48
C VAL A 121 -0.99 -1.76 -7.61
N LYS A 122 -0.81 -1.32 -8.86
CA LYS A 122 -0.67 -2.22 -10.01
C LYS A 122 0.58 -3.09 -9.91
N GLU A 123 1.71 -2.51 -9.52
CA GLU A 123 2.95 -3.24 -9.27
C GLU A 123 2.77 -4.25 -8.13
N PHE A 124 2.07 -3.88 -7.06
CA PHE A 124 1.75 -4.79 -5.96
C PHE A 124 0.85 -5.96 -6.40
N ILE A 125 -0.17 -5.71 -7.24
CA ILE A 125 -1.01 -6.76 -7.82
C ILE A 125 -0.14 -7.76 -8.61
N GLU A 126 0.73 -7.25 -9.48
CA GLU A 126 1.62 -8.10 -10.30
C GLU A 126 2.55 -8.94 -9.42
N PHE A 127 3.10 -8.34 -8.36
CA PHE A 127 3.90 -9.05 -7.36
C PHE A 127 3.09 -10.14 -6.65
N ALA A 128 1.94 -9.78 -6.06
CA ALA A 128 1.13 -10.68 -5.25
C ALA A 128 0.70 -11.93 -6.04
N LYS A 129 0.28 -11.76 -7.31
CA LYS A 129 -0.07 -12.88 -8.22
C LYS A 129 1.06 -13.88 -8.42
N ASN A 130 2.30 -13.38 -8.46
CA ASN A 130 3.47 -14.16 -8.85
C ASN A 130 4.34 -14.59 -7.65
N SER A 131 4.05 -14.14 -6.44
CA SER A 131 4.89 -14.35 -5.24
C SER A 131 4.89 -15.78 -4.69
N GLY A 132 3.79 -16.53 -4.88
CA GLY A 132 3.58 -17.81 -4.19
C GLY A 132 3.43 -17.64 -2.68
N GLY A 133 2.90 -16.49 -2.24
CA GLY A 133 2.95 -16.02 -0.86
C GLY A 133 4.15 -15.11 -0.63
N PHE A 134 4.09 -14.25 0.38
CA PHE A 134 5.15 -13.26 0.62
C PHE A 134 5.34 -12.90 2.09
N VAL A 135 6.49 -12.31 2.40
CA VAL A 135 6.84 -11.77 3.71
C VAL A 135 6.96 -10.26 3.63
N ILE A 136 6.40 -9.53 4.61
CA ILE A 136 6.49 -8.06 4.74
C ILE A 136 7.58 -7.71 5.76
N GLY A 137 8.64 -7.00 5.34
CA GLY A 137 9.78 -6.66 6.20
C GLY A 137 10.51 -5.36 5.86
#